data_AF-A0A8V5GXE9-F1
#
_entry.id   AF-A0A8V5GXE9-F1
#
_cell.length_a   1.000
_cell.length_b   1.000
_cell.length_c   1.000
_cell.angle_alpha   90.00
_cell.angle_beta   90.00
_cell.angle_gamma   90.00
#
_symmetry.space_group_name_H-M   'P 1'
#
loop_
_entity.id
_entity.type
_entity.pdbx_description
1 polymer ?
#
loop_
_entity_poly.entity_id
_entity_poly.type
_entity_poly.pdbx_seq_one_letter_code
_entity_poly.pdbx_strand_id
1 'polypeptide(L)'
;LDPERIKGILELPMPFKLKEALMKSPALGLPDLTKDFQLFVHERQRLALGVLTQKLGSWKRPVGYFSKQLDPVSAGWPSCLRAVAATIVLTQEARKLTLGKHIEVFVSRIKM
;
A
#
# COMPACT_ATOMS: atom_id res chain seq x y z
N LEU A 1 23.58 19.45 -10.14
CA LEU A 1 22.50 19.16 -9.16
C LEU A 1 22.64 20.17 -8.04
N ASP A 2 21.59 20.93 -7.74
CA ASP A 2 21.65 22.00 -6.73
C ASP A 2 21.74 21.41 -5.31
N PRO A 3 22.77 21.75 -4.51
CA PRO A 3 22.93 21.23 -3.15
C PRO A 3 21.78 21.58 -2.20
N GLU A 4 21.01 22.65 -2.47
CA GLU A 4 19.82 22.98 -1.67
C GLU A 4 18.65 22.03 -1.91
N ARG A 5 18.53 21.45 -3.12
CA ARG A 5 17.52 20.43 -3.41
C ARG A 5 17.75 19.12 -2.65
N ILE A 6 19.00 18.80 -2.32
CA ILE A 6 19.35 17.61 -1.53
C ILE A 6 19.03 17.85 -0.04
N LYS A 7 19.22 19.09 0.43
CA LYS A 7 18.91 19.49 1.81
C LYS A 7 17.41 19.36 2.13
N GLY A 8 16.54 19.72 1.18
CA GLY A 8 15.08 19.56 1.32
C GLY A 8 14.57 18.11 1.37
N ILE A 9 15.36 17.13 0.90
CA ILE A 9 15.00 15.70 0.99
C ILE A 9 15.30 15.14 2.39
N LEU A 10 16.30 15.72 3.08
CA LEU A 10 16.76 15.28 4.41
C LEU A 10 16.02 15.98 5.57
N GLU A 11 15.41 17.15 5.33
CA GLU A 11 14.70 17.96 6.35
C GLU A 11 13.17 17.74 6.40
N LEU A 12 12.63 16.77 5.65
CA LEU A 12 11.29 16.26 5.99
C LEU A 12 11.37 15.58 7.37
N PRO A 13 10.37 15.67 8.26
CA PRO A 13 10.32 14.92 9.54
C PRO A 13 10.13 13.39 9.34
N MET A 14 10.51 12.89 8.17
CA MET A 14 10.29 11.54 7.65
C MET A 14 11.44 10.53 7.89
N PRO A 15 12.73 10.86 8.08
CA PRO A 15 13.77 9.83 8.20
C PRO A 15 13.69 9.09 9.54
N PHE A 16 13.27 9.74 10.63
CA PHE A 16 13.17 9.08 11.94
C PHE A 16 12.00 8.09 12.01
N LYS A 17 10.80 8.51 11.56
CA LYS A 17 9.61 7.64 11.56
C LYS A 17 9.76 6.44 10.64
N LEU A 18 10.39 6.62 9.48
CA LEU A 18 10.65 5.50 8.57
C LEU A 18 11.65 4.52 9.17
N LYS A 19 12.76 5.01 9.74
CA LYS A 19 13.75 4.17 10.42
C LYS A 19 13.10 3.37 11.56
N GLU A 20 12.28 4.01 12.37
CA GLU A 20 11.56 3.35 13.46
C GLU A 20 10.55 2.31 12.94
N ALA A 21 9.81 2.62 11.88
CA ALA A 21 8.87 1.69 11.26
C ALA A 21 9.58 0.47 10.65
N LEU A 22 10.74 0.65 10.03
CA LEU A 22 11.56 -0.45 9.51
C LEU A 22 12.10 -1.34 10.64
N MET A 23 12.57 -0.73 11.74
CA MET A 23 13.04 -1.48 12.91
C MET A 23 11.93 -2.26 13.62
N LYS A 24 10.70 -1.72 13.62
CA LYS A 24 9.51 -2.37 14.20
C LYS A 24 8.74 -3.21 13.19
N SER A 25 9.17 -3.27 11.93
CA SER A 25 8.38 -3.95 10.89
C SER A 25 8.29 -5.43 11.22
N PRO A 26 7.09 -6.01 11.24
CA PRO A 26 6.95 -7.45 11.37
C PRO A 26 7.60 -8.13 10.16
N ALA A 27 8.11 -9.34 10.37
CA ALA A 27 8.62 -10.15 9.28
C ALA A 27 7.50 -10.44 8.27
N LEU A 28 7.79 -10.19 7.00
CA LEU A 28 6.88 -10.54 5.91
C LEU A 28 6.89 -12.05 5.67
N GLY A 29 5.71 -12.62 5.44
CA GLY A 29 5.60 -13.98 4.94
C GLY A 29 6.00 -14.06 3.47
N LEU A 30 6.60 -15.18 3.08
CA LEU A 30 6.73 -15.52 1.67
C LEU A 30 5.34 -15.75 1.06
N PRO A 31 5.07 -15.28 -0.17
CA PRO A 31 3.83 -15.56 -0.87
C PRO A 31 3.66 -17.06 -1.12
N ASP A 32 2.53 -17.61 -0.70
CA ASP A 32 2.15 -19.00 -0.90
C ASP A 32 1.05 -19.09 -1.95
N LEU A 33 1.38 -19.49 -3.18
CA LEU A 33 0.46 -19.49 -4.32
C LEU A 33 -0.67 -20.54 -4.21
N THR A 34 -0.63 -21.39 -3.19
CA THR A 34 -1.70 -22.36 -2.91
C THR A 34 -2.85 -21.76 -2.11
N LYS A 35 -2.65 -20.57 -1.53
CA LYS A 35 -3.63 -19.89 -0.68
C LYS A 35 -4.18 -18.64 -1.34
N ASP A 36 -5.40 -18.31 -0.96
CA ASP A 36 -6.01 -17.05 -1.37
C ASP A 36 -5.29 -15.85 -0.76
N PHE A 37 -5.31 -14.76 -1.52
CA PHE A 37 -4.75 -13.49 -1.11
C PHE A 37 -5.87 -12.52 -0.71
N GLN A 38 -5.59 -11.72 0.31
CA GLN A 38 -6.48 -10.64 0.75
C GLN A 38 -5.73 -9.31 0.72
N LEU A 39 -6.23 -8.35 -0.05
CA LEU A 39 -5.66 -7.01 -0.18
C LEU A 39 -6.53 -6.00 0.56
N PHE A 40 -5.97 -5.36 1.58
CA PHE A 40 -6.61 -4.25 2.28
C PHE A 40 -6.12 -2.94 1.69
N VAL A 41 -7.04 -2.08 1.25
CA VAL A 41 -6.76 -0.81 0.58
C VAL A 41 -7.32 0.35 1.38
N HIS A 42 -6.51 1.40 1.49
CA HIS A 42 -6.89 2.67 2.08
C HIS A 42 -6.33 3.81 1.23
N GLU A 43 -7.15 4.81 0.93
CA GLU A 43 -6.70 6.04 0.29
C GLU A 43 -6.61 7.15 1.34
N ARG A 44 -5.48 7.86 1.35
CA ARG A 44 -5.26 9.00 2.24
C ARG A 44 -4.51 10.09 1.48
N GLN A 45 -5.11 11.28 1.39
CA GLN A 45 -4.45 12.46 0.81
C GLN A 45 -3.80 12.21 -0.57
N ARG A 46 -4.50 11.49 -1.45
CA ARG A 46 -4.08 11.11 -2.81
C ARG A 46 -2.99 10.04 -2.83
N LEU A 47 -2.73 9.38 -1.70
CA LEU A 47 -1.84 8.24 -1.59
C LEU A 47 -2.65 6.97 -1.41
N ALA A 48 -2.44 6.00 -2.31
CA ALA A 48 -2.96 4.65 -2.18
C ALA A 48 -2.03 3.86 -1.25
N LEU A 49 -2.59 3.32 -0.17
CA LEU A 49 -1.92 2.48 0.79
C LEU A 49 -2.58 1.11 0.80
N GLY A 50 -1.81 0.05 0.93
CA GLY A 50 -2.40 -1.26 1.07
C GLY A 50 -1.49 -2.33 1.64
N VAL A 51 -2.13 -3.39 2.13
CA VAL A 51 -1.46 -4.55 2.73
C VAL A 51 -2.02 -5.80 2.08
N LEU A 52 -1.15 -6.56 1.43
CA LEU A 52 -1.48 -7.89 0.94
C LEU A 52 -1.17 -8.90 2.04
N THR A 53 -2.13 -9.77 2.31
CA THR A 53 -2.07 -10.75 3.39
C THR A 53 -2.53 -12.12 2.89
N GLN A 54 -2.14 -13.14 3.63
CA GLN A 54 -2.66 -14.51 3.48
C GLN A 54 -3.03 -15.08 4.85
N LYS A 55 -3.99 -16.00 4.86
CA LYS A 55 -4.36 -16.70 6.09
C LYS A 55 -3.25 -17.67 6.50
N LEU A 56 -2.89 -17.63 7.77
CA LEU A 56 -2.07 -18.63 8.44
C LEU A 56 -2.81 -19.08 9.69
N GLY A 57 -3.49 -20.22 9.59
CA GLY A 57 -4.50 -20.60 10.59
C GLY A 57 -5.56 -19.50 10.69
N SER A 58 -5.82 -19.03 11.91
CA SER A 58 -6.76 -17.93 12.19
C SER A 58 -6.17 -16.52 12.00
N TRP A 59 -4.86 -16.40 11.69
CA TRP A 59 -4.16 -15.12 11.60
C TRP A 59 -4.05 -14.64 10.14
N LYS A 60 -4.10 -13.33 9.89
CA LYS A 60 -3.78 -12.71 8.58
C LYS A 60 -2.32 -12.28 8.55
N ARG A 61 -1.46 -13.07 7.91
CA ARG A 61 -0.02 -12.78 7.81
C ARG A 61 0.23 -11.82 6.64
N PRO A 62 0.91 -10.69 6.84
CA PRO A 62 1.29 -9.80 5.75
C PRO A 62 2.35 -10.45 4.87
N VAL A 63 2.18 -10.33 3.55
CA VAL A 63 3.12 -10.78 2.52
C VAL A 63 3.63 -9.63 1.65
N GLY A 64 3.02 -8.44 1.78
CA GLY A 64 3.51 -7.23 1.12
C GLY A 64 2.79 -5.97 1.62
N TYR A 65 3.53 -4.86 1.67
CA TYR A 65 3.00 -3.52 1.89
C TYR A 65 3.17 -2.70 0.62
N PHE A 66 2.17 -1.91 0.27
CA PHE A 66 2.17 -1.05 -0.90
C PHE A 66 1.86 0.39 -0.50
N SER A 67 2.55 1.31 -1.15
CA SER A 67 2.29 2.74 -1.09
C SER A 67 2.55 3.33 -2.46
N LYS A 68 1.56 3.98 -3.07
CA LYS A 68 1.69 4.59 -4.39
C LYS A 68 0.85 5.85 -4.50
N GLN A 69 1.46 6.91 -5.01
CA GLN A 69 0.74 8.16 -5.25
C GLN A 69 -0.21 7.97 -6.43
N LEU A 70 -1.45 8.46 -6.30
CA LEU A 70 -2.40 8.49 -7.40
C LEU A 70 -1.92 9.46 -8.48
N ASP A 71 -2.22 9.16 -9.73
CA ASP A 71 -1.96 10.08 -10.83
C ASP A 71 -2.72 11.42 -10.62
N PRO A 72 -2.27 12.52 -11.24
CA PRO A 72 -2.88 13.84 -11.03
C PRO A 72 -4.38 13.91 -11.35
N VAL A 73 -4.87 13.10 -12.29
CA VAL A 73 -6.29 13.09 -12.70
C VAL A 73 -7.12 12.41 -11.62
N SER A 74 -6.73 11.19 -11.25
CA SER A 74 -7.34 10.39 -10.18
C SER A 74 -7.30 11.14 -8.84
N ALA A 75 -6.22 11.87 -8.57
CA ALA A 75 -6.06 12.68 -7.36
C ALA A 75 -7.07 13.84 -7.26
N GLY A 76 -7.64 14.29 -8.38
CA GLY A 76 -8.69 15.31 -8.44
C GLY A 76 -10.11 14.78 -8.21
N TRP A 77 -10.30 13.46 -8.18
CA TRP A 77 -11.63 12.85 -8.04
C TRP A 77 -12.20 12.95 -6.61
N PRO A 78 -13.54 12.85 -6.45
CA PRO A 78 -14.16 12.71 -5.14
C PRO A 78 -13.64 11.47 -4.40
N SER A 79 -13.71 11.49 -3.07
CA SER A 79 -13.08 10.52 -2.18
C SER A 79 -13.41 9.06 -2.51
N CYS A 80 -14.67 8.75 -2.82
CA CYS A 80 -15.10 7.40 -3.18
C CYS A 80 -14.43 6.90 -4.47
N LEU A 81 -14.34 7.75 -5.50
CA LEU A 81 -13.67 7.41 -6.76
C LEU A 81 -12.16 7.31 -6.59
N ARG A 82 -11.54 8.13 -5.71
CA ARG A 82 -10.14 7.96 -5.32
C ARG A 82 -9.87 6.62 -4.66
N ALA A 83 -10.78 6.13 -3.82
CA ALA A 83 -10.66 4.80 -3.23
C ALA A 83 -10.73 3.67 -4.28
N VAL A 84 -11.56 3.83 -5.31
CA VAL A 84 -11.61 2.91 -6.46
C VAL A 84 -10.30 2.96 -7.26
N ALA A 85 -9.80 4.16 -7.56
CA ALA A 85 -8.52 4.34 -8.26
C ALA A 85 -7.36 3.69 -7.48
N ALA A 86 -7.29 3.94 -6.17
CA ALA A 86 -6.31 3.33 -5.27
C ALA A 86 -6.39 1.80 -5.31
N THR A 87 -7.60 1.25 -5.32
CA THR A 87 -7.83 -0.19 -5.40
C THR A 87 -7.26 -0.79 -6.68
N ILE A 88 -7.55 -0.17 -7.83
CA ILE A 88 -7.05 -0.64 -9.13
C ILE A 88 -5.51 -0.60 -9.14
N VAL A 89 -4.92 0.53 -8.74
CA VAL A 89 -3.48 0.74 -8.72
C VAL A 89 -2.78 -0.31 -7.85
N LEU A 90 -3.26 -0.55 -6.64
CA LEU A 90 -2.63 -1.50 -5.73
C LEU A 90 -2.89 -2.95 -6.12
N THR A 91 -4.03 -3.26 -6.74
CA THR A 91 -4.30 -4.60 -7.25
C THR A 91 -3.32 -4.95 -8.37
N GLN A 92 -2.97 -4.00 -9.24
CA GLN A 92 -1.96 -4.20 -10.28
C GLN A 92 -0.58 -4.48 -9.70
N GLU A 93 -0.18 -3.77 -8.63
CA GLU A 93 1.09 -4.04 -7.94
C GLU A 93 1.06 -5.40 -7.22
N ALA A 94 -0.03 -5.73 -6.53
CA ALA A 94 -0.19 -6.99 -5.83
C ALA A 94 -0.13 -8.19 -6.79
N ARG A 95 -0.67 -8.06 -8.01
CA ARG A 95 -0.64 -9.11 -9.05
C ARG A 95 0.78 -9.57 -9.41
N LYS A 96 1.80 -8.71 -9.23
CA LYS A 96 3.21 -9.08 -9.44
C LYS A 96 3.68 -10.13 -8.43
N LEU A 97 3.16 -10.08 -7.20
CA LEU A 97 3.48 -11.04 -6.14
C LEU A 97 2.54 -12.26 -6.15
N THR A 98 1.28 -12.09 -6.57
CA THR A 98 0.30 -13.18 -6.60
C THR A 98 0.35 -14.02 -7.87
N LEU A 99 1.12 -13.60 -8.89
CA LEU A 99 1.24 -14.26 -10.20
C LEU A 99 -0.14 -14.55 -10.83
N GLY A 100 -1.05 -13.57 -10.73
CA GLY A 100 -2.38 -13.66 -11.32
C GLY A 100 -3.40 -14.51 -10.55
N LYS A 101 -3.06 -15.02 -9.36
CA LYS A 101 -4.02 -15.67 -8.46
C LYS A 101 -5.14 -14.72 -8.03
N HIS A 102 -6.25 -15.29 -7.60
CA HIS A 102 -7.40 -14.56 -7.08
C HIS A 102 -7.00 -13.72 -5.85
N ILE A 103 -7.51 -12.49 -5.80
CA ILE A 103 -7.29 -11.54 -4.70
C ILE A 103 -8.65 -11.04 -4.24
N GLU A 104 -8.98 -11.27 -2.97
CA GLU A 104 -10.11 -10.65 -2.31
C GLU A 104 -9.72 -9.25 -1.85
N VAL A 105 -10.46 -8.23 -2.27
CA VAL A 105 -10.11 -6.83 -1.98
C VAL A 105 -11.06 -6.21 -0.97
N PHE A 106 -10.49 -5.61 0.06
CA PHE A 106 -11.20 -4.88 1.11
C PHE A 106 -10.82 -3.41 1.05
N VAL A 107 -11.82 -2.54 0.86
CA VAL A 107 -11.60 -1.10 0.76
C VAL A 107 -12.26 -0.41 1.95
N SER A 108 -11.48 0.32 2.74
CA SER A 108 -12.01 1.10 3.86
C SER A 108 -12.90 2.22 3.35
N ARG A 109 -14.13 2.32 3.85
CA ARG A 109 -15.01 3.47 3.55
C ARG A 109 -14.42 4.74 4.18
N ILE A 110 -14.18 5.74 3.34
CA ILE A 110 -13.79 7.08 3.79
C ILE A 110 -15.05 7.74 4.37
N LYS A 111 -15.02 8.15 5.65
CA LYS A 111 -16.07 9.03 6.21
C LYS A 111 -16.01 10.34 5.44
N MET A 112 -17.12 10.67 4.75
CA MET A 112 -17.34 11.97 4.10
C MET A 112 -17.58 13.04 5.15
#